data_AF-A0A182SIS2-F1
#
_entry.id   AF-A0A182SIS2-F1
#
_cell.length_a   1.000
_cell.length_b   1.000
_cell.length_c   1.000
_cell.angle_alpha   90.00
_cell.angle_beta   90.00
_cell.angle_gamma   90.00
#
_symmetry.space_group_name_H-M   'P 1'
#
loop_
_entity.id
_entity.type
_entity.pdbx_description
1 polymer ?
#
loop_
_entity_poly.entity_id
_entity_poly.type
_entity_poly.pdbx_seq_one_letter_code
_entity_poly.pdbx_strand_id
1 'polypeptide(L)'
;LFSITLVCVSLLSLTQRSDFVRAGVLPDGIGPQTKYPVIVYIHGESYEWNSGNPYDGSILASYGQVIVVTLNFRLGILGFMKPGISDHTTSNFGLLDQIAALQWIKENIGAFGGDAKLVTVMGQGTGAACVNFLMVSPVAKGLFHRAILMSGSALSDWALTQHPLQSTMQVLQGLNCPLNGENDEVTACLRRKRYSEILGVKTASPQFSTRFGPIVDGLVIPNMPHKVMGQYSDIFSG
;
A
#
# COMPACT_ATOMS: atom_id res chain seq x y z
N LEU A 1 16.42 23.42 -10.01
CA LEU A 1 17.06 22.76 -8.84
C LEU A 1 16.11 22.90 -7.66
N PHE A 2 15.81 21.77 -7.00
CA PHE A 2 14.84 21.54 -5.91
C PHE A 2 13.36 21.40 -6.32
N SER A 3 12.99 20.19 -6.77
CA SER A 3 11.64 19.66 -6.62
C SER A 3 11.63 18.84 -5.33
N ILE A 4 11.00 19.37 -4.28
CA ILE A 4 10.84 18.67 -3.00
C ILE A 4 9.61 17.76 -3.13
N THR A 5 9.85 16.47 -3.30
CA THR A 5 8.81 15.46 -3.13
C THR A 5 8.51 15.33 -1.64
N LEU A 6 7.32 15.71 -1.19
CA LEU A 6 6.92 15.47 0.19
C LEU A 6 6.53 14.00 0.38
N VAL A 7 7.36 13.35 1.19
CA VAL A 7 7.11 12.11 1.91
C VAL A 7 5.81 12.23 2.72
N CYS A 8 4.99 11.18 2.69
CA CYS A 8 3.80 11.04 3.54
C CYS A 8 4.21 11.12 5.01
N VAL A 9 3.99 12.28 5.63
CA VAL A 9 3.83 12.45 7.06
C VAL A 9 2.41 12.97 7.25
N SER A 10 1.64 12.21 8.02
CA SER A 10 0.32 12.55 8.58
C SER A 10 -0.91 12.33 7.71
N LEU A 11 -1.84 11.57 8.30
CA LEU A 11 -3.28 11.70 8.10
C LEU A 11 -3.70 13.18 8.09
N LEU A 12 -4.77 13.50 7.35
CA LEU A 12 -5.51 14.78 7.30
C LEU A 12 -5.07 15.85 6.28
N SER A 13 -4.55 15.48 5.12
CA SER A 13 -4.49 16.43 3.98
C SER A 13 -4.56 15.74 2.62
N LEU A 14 -5.69 15.10 2.32
CA LEU A 14 -6.10 14.81 0.93
C LEU A 14 -6.67 16.05 0.21
N THR A 15 -6.64 17.22 0.85
CA THR A 15 -6.99 18.50 0.25
C THR A 15 -5.79 19.08 -0.50
N GLN A 16 -5.88 19.06 -1.84
CA GLN A 16 -5.11 19.90 -2.77
C GLN A 16 -3.58 19.73 -2.81
N ARG A 17 -3.06 18.54 -3.15
CA ARG A 17 -1.75 18.50 -3.83
C ARG A 17 -1.78 17.60 -5.06
N SER A 18 -1.49 18.24 -6.19
CA SER A 18 -1.26 17.72 -7.55
C SER A 18 -0.03 16.79 -7.66
N ASP A 19 0.50 16.28 -6.55
CA ASP A 19 1.81 15.61 -6.51
C ASP A 19 1.72 14.08 -6.72
N PHE A 20 0.50 13.53 -6.78
CA PHE A 20 0.26 12.08 -6.96
C PHE A 20 0.02 11.65 -8.42
N VAL A 21 -0.31 12.58 -9.32
CA VAL A 21 -0.70 12.26 -10.70
C VAL A 21 0.28 12.91 -11.67
N ARG A 22 1.26 12.14 -12.15
CA ARG A 22 1.94 12.47 -13.42
C ARG A 22 1.08 11.96 -14.56
N ALA A 23 0.09 12.76 -14.96
CA ALA A 23 -0.55 12.53 -16.24
C ALA A 23 0.52 12.77 -17.32
N GLY A 24 0.94 11.70 -17.99
CA GLY A 24 1.74 11.82 -19.22
C GLY A 24 1.00 12.70 -20.22
N VAL A 25 1.75 13.48 -20.99
CA VAL A 25 1.26 14.45 -21.99
C VAL A 25 0.05 13.87 -22.73
N LEU A 26 -1.12 14.49 -22.54
CA LEU A 26 -2.32 14.14 -23.29
C LEU A 26 -2.01 14.34 -24.78
N PRO A 27 -2.30 13.38 -25.66
CA PRO A 27 -2.13 13.56 -27.10
C PRO A 27 -2.95 14.77 -27.55
N ASP A 28 -2.31 15.72 -28.23
CA ASP A 28 -3.02 16.81 -28.90
C ASP A 28 -3.99 16.23 -29.94
N GLY A 29 -5.29 16.52 -29.80
CA GLY A 29 -6.28 16.31 -30.86
C GLY A 29 -7.36 15.24 -30.65
N ILE A 30 -7.68 14.83 -29.42
CA ILE A 30 -8.81 13.91 -29.17
C ILE A 30 -9.97 14.69 -28.53
N GLY A 31 -11.16 14.57 -29.13
CA GLY A 31 -12.35 15.35 -28.78
C GLY A 31 -12.83 15.19 -27.32
N PRO A 32 -13.77 16.04 -26.87
CA PRO A 32 -14.16 16.27 -25.47
C PRO A 32 -14.81 15.08 -24.72
N GLN A 33 -14.65 13.84 -25.18
CA GLN A 33 -15.39 12.66 -24.72
C GLN A 33 -14.53 11.41 -24.43
N THR A 34 -13.25 11.35 -24.83
CA THR A 34 -12.46 10.12 -24.65
C THR A 34 -11.83 10.08 -23.27
N LYS A 35 -12.25 9.11 -22.45
CA LYS A 35 -11.61 8.81 -21.16
C LYS A 35 -10.55 7.73 -21.33
N TYR A 36 -9.39 7.91 -20.71
CA TYR A 36 -8.26 6.99 -20.80
C TYR A 36 -8.31 5.91 -19.71
N PRO A 37 -7.90 4.67 -20.02
CA PRO A 37 -7.65 3.66 -18.98
C PRO A 37 -6.59 4.13 -17.99
N VAL A 38 -6.69 3.67 -16.74
CA VAL A 38 -5.82 4.12 -15.64
C VAL A 38 -5.01 2.92 -15.15
N ILE A 39 -3.69 3.04 -15.14
CA ILE A 39 -2.76 2.09 -14.54
C ILE A 39 -2.22 2.70 -13.24
N VAL A 40 -2.41 1.99 -12.14
CA VAL A 40 -1.90 2.36 -10.82
C VAL A 40 -0.76 1.43 -10.47
N TYR A 41 0.44 1.97 -10.29
CA TYR A 41 1.64 1.21 -10.00
C TYR A 41 1.98 1.25 -8.50
N ILE A 42 2.04 0.05 -7.90
CA ILE A 42 2.48 -0.18 -6.52
C ILE A 42 3.91 -0.71 -6.57
N HIS A 43 4.84 0.10 -6.05
CA HIS A 43 6.25 -0.24 -6.04
C HIS A 43 6.57 -1.45 -5.15
N GLY A 44 7.65 -2.14 -5.48
CA GLY A 44 8.10 -3.38 -4.85
C GLY A 44 9.42 -3.27 -4.10
N GLU A 45 10.23 -4.33 -4.26
CA GLU A 45 11.50 -4.62 -3.57
C GLU A 45 11.35 -5.07 -2.11
N SER A 46 10.75 -4.24 -1.27
CA SER A 46 10.62 -4.52 0.16
C SER A 46 9.41 -3.80 0.74
N TYR A 47 8.92 -4.28 1.88
CA TYR A 47 7.95 -3.53 2.68
C TYR A 47 8.62 -2.46 3.55
N GLU A 48 9.95 -2.37 3.58
CA GLU A 48 10.71 -1.49 4.49
C GLU A 48 11.32 -0.26 3.79
N TRP A 49 11.48 -0.28 2.47
CA TRP A 49 12.09 0.81 1.70
C TRP A 49 11.53 0.86 0.28
N ASN A 50 12.00 1.85 -0.51
CA ASN A 50 11.55 2.23 -1.85
C ASN A 50 10.47 3.33 -1.84
N SER A 51 10.08 3.82 -3.01
CA SER A 51 9.04 4.84 -3.21
C SER A 51 8.48 4.76 -4.65
N GLY A 52 7.36 5.41 -4.91
CA GLY A 52 6.81 5.53 -6.27
C GLY A 52 7.57 6.50 -7.18
N ASN A 53 8.42 7.36 -6.62
CA ASN A 53 9.11 8.44 -7.33
C ASN A 53 10.12 7.99 -8.42
N PRO A 54 10.89 6.91 -8.26
CA PRO A 54 11.86 6.45 -9.26
C PRO A 54 11.22 5.91 -10.52
N TYR A 55 9.91 5.62 -10.49
CA TYR A 55 9.19 5.01 -11.59
C TYR A 55 8.54 6.08 -12.46
N ASP A 56 9.16 6.38 -13.61
CA ASP A 56 8.61 7.32 -14.59
C ASP A 56 7.60 6.64 -15.52
N GLY A 57 6.32 6.96 -15.33
CA GLY A 57 5.22 6.44 -16.15
C GLY A 57 5.08 7.10 -17.53
N SER A 58 5.86 8.13 -17.85
CA SER A 58 5.63 8.98 -19.03
C SER A 58 5.67 8.22 -20.36
N ILE A 59 6.61 7.29 -20.53
CA ILE A 59 6.74 6.49 -21.75
C ILE A 59 5.55 5.52 -21.90
N LEU A 60 5.17 4.84 -20.82
CA LEU A 60 4.03 3.93 -20.83
C LEU A 60 2.73 4.68 -21.08
N ALA A 61 2.56 5.85 -20.48
CA ALA A 61 1.39 6.70 -20.66
C ALA A 61 1.26 7.18 -22.12
N SER A 62 2.34 7.67 -22.71
CA SER A 62 2.37 8.17 -24.08
C SER A 62 2.16 7.06 -25.10
N TYR A 63 2.92 5.96 -24.99
CA TYR A 63 2.84 4.86 -25.96
C TYR A 63 1.53 4.08 -25.83
N GLY A 64 1.10 3.80 -24.60
CA GLY A 64 -0.10 3.02 -24.32
C GLY A 64 -1.40 3.82 -24.39
N GLN A 65 -1.34 5.15 -24.48
CA GLN A 65 -2.50 6.04 -24.35
C GLN A 65 -3.30 5.71 -23.08
N VAL A 66 -2.61 5.72 -21.94
CA VAL A 66 -3.16 5.43 -20.62
C VAL A 66 -2.67 6.47 -19.61
N ILE A 67 -3.42 6.65 -18.52
CA ILE A 67 -2.93 7.41 -17.38
C ILE A 67 -2.14 6.46 -16.47
N VAL A 68 -0.93 6.86 -16.07
CA VAL A 68 -0.12 6.12 -15.12
C VAL A 68 -0.05 6.89 -13.81
N VAL A 69 -0.40 6.24 -12.71
CA VAL A 69 -0.35 6.80 -11.35
C VAL A 69 0.62 5.96 -10.53
N THR A 70 1.64 6.58 -9.95
CA THR A 70 2.53 5.91 -8.99
C THR A 70 2.18 6.35 -7.57
N LEU A 71 2.23 5.42 -6.62
CA LEU A 71 1.80 5.68 -5.25
C LEU A 71 2.97 5.65 -4.27
N ASN A 72 2.83 6.43 -3.19
CA ASN A 72 3.62 6.26 -1.98
C ASN A 72 2.69 5.79 -0.85
N PHE A 73 3.14 4.80 -0.08
CA PHE A 73 2.43 4.26 1.09
C PHE A 73 3.39 4.09 2.26
N ARG A 74 2.87 3.98 3.48
CA ARG A 74 3.72 3.76 4.66
C ARG A 74 4.45 2.41 4.58
N LEU A 75 5.72 2.42 4.96
CA LEU A 75 6.63 1.28 4.94
C LEU A 75 7.16 0.97 6.35
N GLY A 76 7.76 -0.21 6.50
CA GLY A 76 8.45 -0.67 7.70
C GLY A 76 7.56 -0.64 8.93
N ILE A 77 8.12 -0.17 10.05
CA ILE A 77 7.43 -0.06 11.33
C ILE A 77 6.13 0.76 11.20
N LEU A 78 6.15 1.85 10.44
CA LEU A 78 5.01 2.76 10.32
C LEU A 78 3.89 2.21 9.43
N GLY A 79 4.22 1.33 8.49
CA GLY A 79 3.28 0.73 7.54
C GLY A 79 2.71 -0.60 8.00
N PHE A 80 3.52 -1.41 8.68
CA PHE A 80 3.21 -2.84 8.84
C PHE A 80 3.45 -3.40 10.24
N MET A 81 3.91 -2.60 11.21
CA MET A 81 3.93 -3.06 12.60
C MET A 81 2.49 -3.21 13.13
N LYS A 82 2.22 -4.30 13.84
CA LYS A 82 0.98 -4.47 14.62
C LYS A 82 1.12 -3.68 15.94
N PRO A 83 0.35 -2.61 16.19
CA PRO A 83 0.61 -1.72 17.32
C PRO A 83 0.08 -2.21 18.67
N GLY A 84 -0.61 -3.37 18.71
CA GLY A 84 -1.27 -3.87 19.91
C GLY A 84 -1.22 -5.39 20.01
N ILE A 85 -1.43 -5.89 21.22
CA ILE A 85 -1.41 -7.32 21.54
C ILE A 85 -2.78 -7.96 21.30
N SER A 86 -3.86 -7.17 21.36
CA SER A 86 -5.21 -7.69 21.10
C SER A 86 -5.44 -7.99 19.61
N ASP A 87 -6.27 -9.00 19.37
CA ASP A 87 -6.61 -9.45 18.01
C ASP A 87 -7.31 -8.37 17.17
N HIS A 88 -8.09 -7.49 17.79
CA HIS A 88 -8.85 -6.43 17.10
C HIS A 88 -8.08 -5.15 16.77
N THR A 89 -6.75 -5.15 16.91
CA THR A 89 -5.97 -3.93 16.64
C THR A 89 -5.83 -3.70 15.14
N THR A 90 -6.20 -2.51 14.65
CA THR A 90 -5.98 -2.11 13.26
C THR A 90 -4.51 -2.23 12.87
N SER A 91 -4.25 -2.91 11.77
CA SER A 91 -2.91 -3.17 11.22
C SER A 91 -2.91 -2.93 9.71
N ASN A 92 -1.85 -3.36 9.01
CA ASN A 92 -1.75 -3.26 7.56
C ASN A 92 -1.92 -1.82 7.04
N PHE A 93 -1.38 -0.84 7.76
CA PHE A 93 -1.49 0.58 7.41
C PHE A 93 -0.98 0.89 6.00
N GLY A 94 0.07 0.22 5.53
CA GLY A 94 0.54 0.36 4.15
C GLY A 94 -0.49 -0.10 3.10
N LEU A 95 -1.24 -1.17 3.37
CA LEU A 95 -2.34 -1.60 2.50
C LEU A 95 -3.54 -0.64 2.60
N LEU A 96 -3.84 -0.13 3.80
CA LEU A 96 -4.90 0.87 3.98
C LEU A 96 -4.58 2.17 3.22
N ASP A 97 -3.32 2.59 3.17
CA ASP A 97 -2.89 3.74 2.37
C ASP A 97 -3.10 3.48 0.87
N GLN A 98 -2.80 2.27 0.39
CA GLN A 98 -3.06 1.88 -1.01
C GLN A 98 -4.56 1.86 -1.31
N ILE A 99 -5.40 1.35 -0.41
CA ILE A 99 -6.87 1.37 -0.55
C ILE A 99 -7.38 2.81 -0.59
N ALA A 100 -6.91 3.68 0.30
CA ALA A 100 -7.29 5.09 0.33
C ALA A 100 -6.88 5.81 -0.97
N ALA A 101 -5.70 5.51 -1.52
CA ALA A 101 -5.28 6.03 -2.80
C ALA A 101 -6.17 5.53 -3.96
N LEU A 102 -6.56 4.26 -3.96
CA LEU A 102 -7.48 3.72 -4.97
C LEU A 102 -8.89 4.33 -4.87
N GLN A 103 -9.38 4.59 -3.65
CA GLN A 103 -10.62 5.35 -3.43
C GLN A 103 -10.52 6.76 -4.02
N TRP A 104 -9.42 7.46 -3.73
CA TRP A 104 -9.18 8.79 -4.29
C TRP A 104 -9.14 8.76 -5.82
N ILE A 105 -8.46 7.78 -6.43
CA ILE A 105 -8.42 7.62 -7.89
C ILE A 105 -9.82 7.40 -8.44
N LYS A 106 -10.62 6.52 -7.84
CA LYS A 106 -12.00 6.26 -8.28
C LYS A 106 -12.86 7.53 -8.27
N GLU A 107 -12.67 8.40 -7.27
CA GLU A 107 -13.45 9.64 -7.11
C GLU A 107 -12.93 10.80 -7.98
N ASN A 108 -11.63 10.87 -8.25
CA ASN A 108 -11.00 12.08 -8.80
C ASN A 108 -10.39 11.92 -10.20
N ILE A 109 -10.08 10.70 -10.65
CA ILE A 109 -9.32 10.51 -11.90
C ILE A 109 -10.05 11.00 -13.15
N GLY A 110 -11.38 11.13 -13.07
CA GLY A 110 -12.20 11.72 -14.13
C GLY A 110 -11.80 13.17 -14.47
N ALA A 111 -11.36 13.95 -13.48
CA ALA A 111 -10.88 15.32 -13.69
C ALA A 111 -9.56 15.38 -14.49
N PHE A 112 -8.82 14.28 -14.54
CA PHE A 112 -7.56 14.13 -15.27
C PHE A 112 -7.76 13.43 -16.63
N GLY A 113 -9.02 13.22 -17.05
CA GLY A 113 -9.34 12.50 -18.29
C GLY A 113 -9.33 10.97 -18.15
N GLY A 114 -9.25 10.43 -16.94
CA GLY A 114 -9.25 8.98 -16.71
C GLY A 114 -10.66 8.37 -16.60
N ASP A 115 -10.77 7.09 -16.95
CA ASP A 115 -11.96 6.29 -16.71
C ASP A 115 -11.82 5.49 -15.40
N ALA A 116 -12.57 5.89 -14.38
CA ALA A 116 -12.64 5.19 -13.09
C ALA A 116 -13.18 3.74 -13.20
N LYS A 117 -13.83 3.38 -14.31
CA LYS A 117 -14.28 2.00 -14.60
C LYS A 117 -13.21 1.14 -15.28
N LEU A 118 -12.07 1.72 -15.65
CA LEU A 118 -10.97 1.03 -16.33
C LEU A 118 -9.65 1.17 -15.56
N VAL A 119 -9.74 1.00 -14.23
CA VAL A 119 -8.58 1.00 -13.35
C VAL A 119 -7.91 -0.37 -13.31
N THR A 120 -6.62 -0.40 -13.62
CA THR A 120 -5.73 -1.57 -13.55
C THR A 120 -4.68 -1.31 -12.46
N VAL A 121 -4.53 -2.22 -11.51
CA VAL A 121 -3.47 -2.13 -10.50
C VAL A 121 -2.32 -3.05 -10.88
N MET A 122 -1.12 -2.50 -10.96
CA MET A 122 0.10 -3.21 -11.31
C MET A 122 1.08 -3.15 -10.13
N GLY A 123 1.81 -4.24 -9.88
CA GLY A 123 2.90 -4.23 -8.91
C GLY A 123 3.99 -5.22 -9.26
N GLN A 124 5.20 -4.98 -8.73
CA GLN A 124 6.35 -5.88 -8.85
C GLN A 124 6.81 -6.34 -7.47
N GLY A 125 7.28 -7.59 -7.33
CA GLY A 125 7.83 -8.12 -6.08
C GLY A 125 6.86 -8.01 -4.91
N THR A 126 7.26 -7.33 -3.83
CA THR A 126 6.37 -7.02 -2.68
C THR A 126 5.15 -6.19 -3.07
N GLY A 127 5.27 -5.33 -4.09
CA GLY A 127 4.15 -4.61 -4.68
C GLY A 127 3.16 -5.55 -5.37
N ALA A 128 3.63 -6.59 -6.07
CA ALA A 128 2.76 -7.61 -6.67
C ALA A 128 2.01 -8.41 -5.58
N ALA A 129 2.67 -8.72 -4.46
CA ALA A 129 2.02 -9.32 -3.30
C ALA A 129 0.95 -8.38 -2.71
N CYS A 130 1.21 -7.07 -2.62
CA CYS A 130 0.20 -6.08 -2.22
C CYS A 130 -1.02 -6.09 -3.16
N VAL A 131 -0.80 -6.05 -4.48
CA VAL A 131 -1.90 -6.15 -5.46
C VAL A 131 -2.71 -7.42 -5.23
N ASN A 132 -2.04 -8.54 -4.97
CA ASN A 132 -2.72 -9.79 -4.69
C ASN A 132 -3.55 -9.72 -3.39
N PHE A 133 -3.06 -9.08 -2.33
CA PHE A 133 -3.83 -8.85 -1.10
C PHE A 133 -5.04 -7.96 -1.34
N LEU A 134 -4.90 -6.90 -2.14
CA LEU A 134 -6.01 -6.02 -2.52
C LEU A 134 -7.08 -6.79 -3.31
N MET A 135 -6.68 -7.73 -4.19
CA MET A 135 -7.64 -8.58 -4.92
C MET A 135 -8.52 -9.42 -4.01
N VAL A 136 -7.95 -9.95 -2.91
CA VAL A 136 -8.69 -10.81 -1.97
C VAL A 136 -9.29 -10.03 -0.80
N SER A 137 -9.10 -8.71 -0.77
CA SER A 137 -9.57 -7.85 0.31
C SER A 137 -11.03 -7.45 0.08
N PRO A 138 -11.95 -7.69 1.04
CA PRO A 138 -13.33 -7.24 0.91
C PRO A 138 -13.43 -5.71 0.88
N VAL A 139 -12.49 -5.01 1.53
CA VAL A 139 -12.46 -3.54 1.63
C VAL A 139 -12.03 -2.87 0.31
N ALA A 140 -11.28 -3.58 -0.53
CA ALA A 140 -10.83 -3.07 -1.83
C ALA A 140 -11.79 -3.42 -2.99
N LYS A 141 -12.89 -4.13 -2.71
CA LYS A 141 -13.84 -4.58 -3.73
C LYS A 141 -14.41 -3.40 -4.52
N GLY A 142 -14.33 -3.50 -5.85
CA GLY A 142 -14.86 -2.48 -6.77
C GLY A 142 -14.07 -1.17 -6.82
N LEU A 143 -12.82 -1.15 -6.33
CA LEU A 143 -11.89 -0.03 -6.51
C LEU A 143 -11.04 -0.14 -7.79
N PHE A 144 -10.86 -1.35 -8.30
CA PHE A 144 -10.14 -1.63 -9.55
C PHE A 144 -10.73 -2.85 -10.24
N HIS A 145 -10.37 -3.04 -11.51
CA HIS A 145 -11.03 -3.98 -12.42
C HIS A 145 -10.06 -5.01 -13.00
N ARG A 146 -8.77 -4.67 -13.08
CA ARG A 146 -7.71 -5.52 -13.63
C ARG A 146 -6.49 -5.47 -12.72
N ALA A 147 -5.73 -6.55 -12.70
CA ALA A 147 -4.51 -6.65 -11.91
C ALA A 147 -3.38 -7.23 -12.75
N ILE A 148 -2.16 -6.70 -12.57
CA ILE A 148 -0.93 -7.23 -13.17
C ILE A 148 0.08 -7.47 -12.06
N LEU A 149 0.42 -8.74 -11.82
CA LEU A 149 1.31 -9.17 -10.75
C LEU A 149 2.63 -9.62 -11.37
N MET A 150 3.71 -8.89 -11.10
CA MET A 150 5.04 -9.18 -11.65
C MET A 150 5.97 -9.73 -10.56
N SER A 151 6.40 -10.98 -10.71
CA SER A 151 7.40 -11.60 -9.82
C SER A 151 7.07 -11.55 -8.32
N GLY A 152 5.79 -11.71 -7.97
CA GLY A 152 5.34 -11.77 -6.57
C GLY A 152 3.87 -12.16 -6.45
N SER A 153 3.52 -12.75 -5.31
CA SER A 153 2.14 -13.17 -4.99
C SER A 153 1.90 -13.18 -3.49
N ALA A 154 0.64 -13.16 -3.06
CA ALA A 154 0.27 -13.32 -1.65
C ALA A 154 0.58 -14.72 -1.08
N LEU A 155 0.97 -15.68 -1.94
CA LEU A 155 1.37 -17.04 -1.57
C LEU A 155 2.88 -17.18 -1.38
N SER A 156 3.66 -16.12 -1.64
CA SER A 156 5.12 -16.16 -1.44
C SER A 156 5.44 -16.21 0.06
N ASP A 157 6.48 -16.95 0.46
CA ASP A 157 6.84 -17.12 1.89
C ASP A 157 7.16 -15.79 2.60
N TRP A 158 7.65 -14.80 1.85
CA TRP A 158 7.96 -13.46 2.32
C TRP A 158 6.77 -12.49 2.24
N ALA A 159 5.61 -12.90 1.72
CA ALA A 159 4.47 -12.01 1.51
C ALA A 159 3.77 -11.63 2.82
N LEU A 160 3.69 -12.56 3.78
CA LEU A 160 3.08 -12.37 5.10
C LEU A 160 4.13 -12.43 6.21
N THR A 161 3.95 -11.62 7.25
CA THR A 161 4.75 -11.72 8.48
C THR A 161 4.19 -12.81 9.39
N GLN A 162 5.05 -13.77 9.78
CA GLN A 162 4.66 -14.93 10.59
C GLN A 162 4.58 -14.63 12.09
N HIS A 163 5.47 -13.78 12.61
CA HIS A 163 5.59 -13.49 14.05
C HIS A 163 5.47 -11.99 14.36
N PRO A 164 4.34 -11.33 14.02
CA PRO A 164 4.23 -9.88 14.15
C PRO A 164 4.39 -9.38 15.59
N LEU A 165 3.88 -10.13 16.58
CA LEU A 165 4.01 -9.77 17.99
C LEU A 165 5.47 -9.74 18.47
N GLN A 166 6.33 -10.64 17.95
CA GLN A 166 7.74 -10.65 18.33
C GLN A 166 8.45 -9.38 17.84
N SER A 167 8.20 -8.97 16.60
CA SER A 167 8.71 -7.70 16.04
C SER A 167 8.19 -6.50 16.84
N THR A 168 6.88 -6.47 17.16
CA THR A 168 6.28 -5.41 17.98
C THR A 168 6.95 -5.31 19.35
N MET A 169 7.16 -6.42 20.05
CA MET A 169 7.80 -6.41 21.37
C MET A 169 9.24 -5.88 21.32
N GLN A 170 10.00 -6.23 20.27
CA GLN A 170 11.35 -5.67 20.07
C GLN A 170 11.32 -4.17 19.82
N VAL A 171 10.34 -3.68 19.06
CA VAL A 171 10.16 -2.23 18.83
C VAL A 171 9.79 -1.51 20.13
N LEU A 172 8.85 -2.05 20.90
CA LEU A 172 8.45 -1.45 22.16
C LEU A 172 9.60 -1.43 23.17
N GLN A 173 10.40 -2.50 23.24
CA GLN A 173 11.62 -2.54 24.05
C GLN A 173 12.64 -1.49 23.59
N GLY A 174 12.94 -1.41 22.29
CA GLY A 174 13.92 -0.46 21.76
C GLY A 174 13.51 1.00 21.93
N LEU A 175 12.21 1.28 22.04
CA LEU A 175 11.66 2.61 22.27
C LEU A 175 11.35 2.90 23.74
N ASN A 176 11.61 1.99 24.68
CA ASN A 176 11.17 2.11 26.08
C ASN A 176 9.67 2.43 26.21
N CYS A 177 8.83 1.70 25.46
CA CYS A 177 7.38 1.75 25.60
C CYS A 177 6.84 0.58 26.44
N PRO A 178 5.64 0.72 27.04
CA PRO A 178 5.02 -0.35 27.82
C PRO A 178 4.87 -1.62 27.00
N LEU A 179 5.26 -2.76 27.58
CA LEU A 179 5.17 -4.08 26.94
C LEU A 179 3.86 -4.81 27.24
N ASN A 180 3.24 -4.51 28.39
CA ASN A 180 2.00 -5.13 28.87
C ASN A 180 0.91 -4.07 29.11
N GLY A 181 1.06 -2.86 28.54
CA GLY A 181 0.07 -1.80 28.66
C GLY A 181 -1.15 -2.08 27.80
N GLU A 182 -2.26 -1.43 28.10
CA GLU A 182 -3.41 -1.42 27.20
C GLU A 182 -3.03 -0.80 25.84
N ASN A 183 -3.74 -1.16 24.77
CA ASN A 183 -3.42 -0.69 23.41
C ASN A 183 -3.31 0.84 23.31
N ASP A 184 -4.11 1.58 24.09
CA ASP A 184 -4.11 3.03 24.10
C ASP A 184 -2.84 3.61 24.71
N GLU A 185 -2.31 3.00 25.78
CA GLU A 185 -1.05 3.40 26.41
C GLU A 185 0.14 3.16 25.49
N VAL A 186 0.16 1.98 24.85
CA VAL A 186 1.19 1.58 23.88
C VAL A 186 1.18 2.55 22.69
N THR A 187 -0.01 2.81 22.14
CA THR A 187 -0.19 3.73 21.00
C THR A 187 0.20 5.16 21.38
N ALA A 188 -0.18 5.63 22.56
CA ALA A 188 0.21 6.95 23.06
C ALA A 188 1.72 7.08 23.24
N CYS A 189 2.40 6.03 23.73
CA CYS A 189 3.85 6.01 23.84
C CYS A 189 4.51 6.12 22.45
N LEU A 190 4.10 5.26 21.51
CA LEU A 190 4.66 5.23 20.16
C LEU A 190 4.49 6.58 19.44
N ARG A 191 3.33 7.23 19.57
CA ARG A 191 3.05 8.55 18.97
C ARG A 191 3.90 9.69 19.53
N ARG A 192 4.46 9.54 20.74
CA ARG A 192 5.34 10.54 21.36
C ARG A 192 6.82 10.37 20.95
N LYS A 193 7.20 9.24 20.35
CA LYS A 193 8.58 8.99 19.91
C LYS A 193 8.89 9.79 18.66
N ARG A 194 10.14 10.25 18.55
CA ARG A 194 10.59 10.93 17.33
C ARG A 194 10.70 9.92 16.21
N TYR A 195 10.43 10.37 14.99
CA TYR A 195 10.57 9.57 13.79
C TYR A 195 11.95 8.88 13.68
N SER A 196 13.03 9.62 13.99
CA SER A 196 14.39 9.09 13.98
C SER A 196 14.62 7.98 15.01
N GLU A 197 13.96 8.05 16.17
CA GLU A 197 14.05 6.99 17.19
C GLU A 197 13.34 5.72 16.70
N ILE A 198 12.16 5.87 16.09
CA ILE A 198 11.37 4.75 15.54
C ILE A 198 12.16 4.02 14.46
N LEU A 199 12.76 4.76 13.51
CA LEU A 199 13.58 4.15 12.46
C LEU A 199 14.91 3.60 12.97
N GLY A 200 15.42 4.10 14.09
CA GLY A 200 16.68 3.65 14.69
C GLY A 200 16.57 2.32 15.43
N VAL A 201 15.36 1.80 15.64
CA VAL A 201 15.14 0.53 16.34
C VAL A 201 15.75 -0.62 15.54
N LYS A 202 16.63 -1.38 16.19
CA LYS A 202 17.18 -2.61 15.63
C LYS A 202 16.32 -3.80 16.05
N THR A 203 15.78 -4.49 15.07
CA THR A 203 14.95 -5.68 15.23
C THR A 203 15.55 -6.86 14.48
N ALA A 204 15.46 -8.06 15.05
CA ALA A 204 15.96 -9.26 14.41
C ALA A 204 15.22 -9.49 13.07
N SER A 205 15.94 -9.88 12.02
CA SER A 205 15.30 -10.33 10.78
C SER A 205 15.31 -11.86 10.78
N PRO A 206 14.14 -12.52 10.73
CA PRO A 206 14.12 -13.95 10.46
C PRO A 206 14.67 -14.22 9.05
N GLN A 207 15.42 -15.30 8.89
CA GLN A 207 15.99 -15.68 7.60
C GLN A 207 14.85 -16.04 6.63
N PHE A 208 14.90 -15.51 5.40
CA PHE A 208 13.90 -15.72 4.36
C PHE A 208 12.46 -15.29 4.70
N SER A 209 12.28 -14.46 5.73
CA SER A 209 10.96 -14.00 6.16
C SER A 209 10.92 -12.48 6.34
N THR A 210 9.74 -11.92 6.17
CA THR A 210 9.49 -10.49 6.27
C THR A 210 9.21 -10.11 7.71
N ARG A 211 10.03 -9.20 8.25
CA ARG A 211 9.91 -8.72 9.62
C ARG A 211 8.72 -7.78 9.82
N PHE A 212 8.58 -6.79 8.95
CA PHE A 212 7.45 -5.86 8.91
C PHE A 212 6.79 -5.99 7.55
N GLY A 213 5.62 -6.60 7.53
CA GLY A 213 4.83 -6.80 6.32
C GLY A 213 3.37 -7.10 6.64
N PRO A 214 2.57 -7.38 5.60
CA PRO A 214 1.17 -7.68 5.77
C PRO A 214 0.90 -8.84 6.74
N ILE A 215 -0.19 -8.75 7.49
CA ILE A 215 -0.67 -9.79 8.41
C ILE A 215 -2.14 -10.12 8.13
N VAL A 216 -2.57 -11.32 8.50
CA VAL A 216 -4.00 -11.67 8.50
C VAL A 216 -4.66 -10.96 9.68
N ASP A 217 -5.45 -9.93 9.39
CA ASP A 217 -6.10 -9.07 10.39
C ASP A 217 -7.62 -9.26 10.45
N GLY A 218 -8.18 -10.12 9.60
CA GLY A 218 -9.62 -10.37 9.53
C GLY A 218 -10.43 -9.26 8.87
N LEU A 219 -9.79 -8.13 8.51
CA LEU A 219 -10.44 -6.96 7.93
C LEU A 219 -9.94 -6.70 6.49
N VAL A 220 -8.68 -6.27 6.37
CA VAL A 220 -8.05 -6.05 5.06
C VAL A 220 -7.67 -7.38 4.44
N ILE A 221 -7.06 -8.27 5.22
CA ILE A 221 -6.73 -9.63 4.82
C ILE A 221 -7.60 -10.58 5.67
N PRO A 222 -8.74 -11.05 5.15
CA PRO A 222 -9.76 -11.74 5.94
C PRO A 222 -9.32 -13.13 6.43
N ASN A 223 -8.45 -13.81 5.68
CA ASN A 223 -7.93 -15.13 6.02
C ASN A 223 -6.61 -15.37 5.27
N MET A 224 -5.99 -16.54 5.51
CA MET A 224 -4.82 -17.00 4.77
C MET A 224 -5.11 -17.00 3.26
N PRO A 225 -4.23 -16.41 2.43
CA PRO A 225 -4.50 -16.20 1.00
C PRO A 225 -4.87 -17.47 0.23
N HIS A 226 -4.25 -18.62 0.54
CA HIS A 226 -4.58 -19.91 -0.11
C HIS A 226 -6.02 -20.37 0.17
N LYS A 227 -6.61 -19.99 1.32
CA LYS A 227 -8.02 -20.29 1.64
C LYS A 227 -8.95 -19.35 0.90
N VAL A 228 -8.62 -18.06 0.87
CA VAL A 228 -9.46 -17.04 0.23
C VAL A 228 -9.51 -17.26 -1.29
N MET A 229 -8.37 -17.52 -1.92
CA MET A 229 -8.33 -17.75 -3.38
C MET A 229 -9.04 -19.04 -3.81
N GLY A 230 -9.13 -20.04 -2.93
CA GLY A 230 -9.87 -21.27 -3.21
C GLY A 230 -11.39 -21.17 -3.05
N GLN A 231 -11.89 -20.13 -2.37
CA GLN A 231 -13.31 -19.97 -2.04
C GLN A 231 -14.00 -18.84 -2.80
N TYR A 232 -13.28 -17.77 -3.17
CA TYR A 232 -13.86 -16.61 -3.84
C TYR A 232 -13.51 -16.62 -5.33
N SER A 233 -14.31 -17.34 -6.13
CA SER A 233 -14.24 -17.29 -7.61
C SER A 233 -14.80 -15.99 -8.19
N ASP A 234 -15.56 -15.24 -7.40
CA ASP A 234 -16.35 -14.09 -7.83
C ASP A 234 -15.63 -12.74 -7.74
N ILE A 235 -14.30 -12.74 -7.54
CA ILE A 235 -13.50 -11.52 -7.35
C ILE A 235 -13.56 -10.60 -8.59
N PHE A 236 -13.94 -11.13 -9.76
CA PHE A 236 -14.07 -10.38 -11.01
C PHE A 236 -15.40 -10.59 -11.75
N SER A 237 -16.41 -11.22 -11.16
CA SER A 237 -17.69 -11.54 -11.85
C SER A 237 -18.72 -10.39 -11.86
N GLY A 238 -18.26 -9.14 -11.80
CA GLY A 238 -19.11 -7.93 -11.82
C GLY A 238 -18.80 -6.99 -12.97
#